data_AF-A0AAN9FC19-F1
#
_entry.id   AF-A0AAN9FC19-F1
#
_cell.length_a   1.000
_cell.length_b   1.000
_cell.length_c   1.000
_cell.angle_alpha   90.00
_cell.angle_beta   90.00
_cell.angle_gamma   90.00
#
_symmetry.space_group_name_H-M   'P 1'
#
loop_
_entity.id
_entity.type
_entity.pdbx_description
1 polymer ?
#
loop_
_entity_poly.entity_id
_entity_poly.type
_entity_poly.pdbx_seq_one_letter_code
_entity_poly.pdbx_strand_id
1 'polypeptide(L)'
;MHFVNGDYSGKGKGHESLSEAHLLWKRSKPPTDPTRYNFTCFAITLNELTPGLKEKLPPTDSRLRPDQRYLENGEFEMANSEKLRLEQRQRQARNMQERGWQPRWFSRDKASGKYLVFG
;
A
#
# COMPACT_ATOMS: atom_id res chain seq x y z
N MET A 1 11.00 -10.65 23.94
CA MET A 1 11.00 -9.37 23.20
C MET A 1 10.07 -8.42 23.92
N HIS A 2 10.57 -7.27 24.35
CA HIS A 2 9.76 -6.21 24.96
C HIS A 2 9.49 -5.13 23.91
N PHE A 3 8.25 -4.67 23.81
CA PHE A 3 7.85 -3.56 22.96
C PHE A 3 7.41 -2.40 23.84
N VAL A 4 7.86 -1.20 23.53
CA VAL A 4 7.47 0.04 24.21
C VAL A 4 6.77 0.93 23.20
N ASN A 5 5.60 1.45 23.56
CA ASN A 5 4.87 2.40 22.74
C ASN A 5 5.34 3.83 23.09
N GLY A 6 5.85 4.57 22.10
CA GLY A 6 6.21 5.99 22.24
C GLY A 6 7.68 6.29 21.95
N ASP A 7 8.03 7.58 22.00
CA ASP A 7 9.42 8.01 21.94
C ASP A 7 10.12 7.71 23.28
N TYR A 8 11.35 7.21 23.21
CA TYR A 8 12.21 6.93 24.36
C TYR A 8 12.77 8.23 24.96
N SER A 9 11.90 9.20 25.22
CA SER A 9 12.24 10.51 25.76
C SER A 9 11.53 10.74 27.09
N GLY A 10 12.14 10.18 28.16
CA GLY A 10 12.09 10.77 29.50
C GLY A 10 10.99 10.31 30.49
N LYS A 11 11.46 9.65 31.55
CA LYS A 11 10.94 9.63 32.94
C LYS A 11 9.48 9.19 33.17
N GLY A 12 9.25 7.87 33.17
CA GLY A 12 8.13 7.22 33.86
C GLY A 12 8.62 6.42 35.08
N LYS A 13 7.91 6.50 36.20
CA LYS A 13 8.23 5.77 37.45
C LYS A 13 8.16 4.25 37.21
N GLY A 14 9.31 3.59 37.27
CA GLY A 14 9.45 2.15 37.07
C GLY A 14 10.81 1.83 36.45
N HIS A 15 11.88 2.20 37.15
CA HIS A 15 13.25 1.94 36.72
C HIS A 15 13.61 0.47 37.01
N GLU A 16 13.02 -0.45 36.25
CA GLU A 16 13.76 -1.68 35.93
C GLU A 16 14.86 -1.28 34.96
N SER A 17 16.09 -1.66 35.29
CA SER A 17 17.29 -1.27 34.55
C SER A 17 17.24 -1.82 33.13
N LEU A 18 16.71 -1.04 32.19
CA LEU A 18 16.80 -1.28 30.74
C LEU A 18 18.24 -1.06 30.21
N SER A 19 19.25 -1.10 31.08
CA SER A 19 20.67 -0.90 30.76
C SER A 19 21.22 -1.90 29.74
N GLU A 20 20.53 -3.02 29.52
CA GLU A 20 20.89 -4.05 28.52
C GLU A 20 19.96 -4.08 27.30
N ALA A 21 18.97 -3.17 27.22
CA ALA A 21 18.02 -3.17 26.11
C ALA A 21 18.66 -2.64 24.83
N HIS A 22 18.54 -3.41 23.73
CA HIS A 22 19.01 -3.02 22.41
C HIS A 22 17.82 -2.62 21.51
N LEU A 23 17.90 -1.45 20.89
CA LEU A 23 16.88 -0.99 19.94
C LEU A 23 16.98 -1.80 18.64
N LEU A 24 15.97 -2.64 18.37
CA LEU A 24 15.91 -3.42 17.12
C LEU A 24 15.23 -2.66 15.98
N TRP A 25 14.21 -1.87 16.30
CA TRP A 25 13.45 -1.12 15.31
C TRP A 25 12.76 0.09 15.95
N LYS A 26 12.71 1.19 15.21
CA LYS A 26 11.94 2.39 15.56
C LYS A 26 11.15 2.85 14.33
N ARG A 27 9.91 3.29 14.55
CA ARG A 27 9.08 3.90 13.51
C ARG A 27 9.70 5.22 13.03
N SER A 28 9.66 5.46 11.71
CA SER A 28 9.99 6.77 11.14
C SER A 28 9.06 7.86 11.66
N LYS A 29 9.59 9.07 11.83
CA LYS A 29 8.77 10.23 12.20
C LYS A 29 7.73 10.51 11.10
N PRO A 30 6.53 11.01 11.46
CA PRO A 30 5.57 11.49 10.46
C PRO A 30 6.14 12.65 9.63
N PRO A 31 5.60 12.91 8.43
CA PRO A 31 5.99 14.07 7.64
C PRO A 31 5.73 15.36 8.41
N THR A 32 6.53 16.40 8.11
CA THR A 32 6.39 17.73 8.72
C THR A 32 5.02 18.34 8.40
N ASP A 33 4.51 18.10 7.21
CA ASP A 33 3.17 18.49 6.78
C ASP A 33 2.25 17.27 6.72
N PRO A 34 1.26 17.13 7.63
CA PRO A 34 0.35 16.00 7.66
C PRO A 34 -0.56 15.99 6.43
N THR A 35 -0.66 14.84 5.76
CA THR A 35 -1.70 14.66 4.74
C THR A 35 -3.08 14.56 5.40
N ARG A 36 -4.15 14.80 4.62
CA ARG A 36 -5.53 14.55 5.05
C ARG A 36 -5.80 13.10 5.51
N TYR A 37 -4.89 12.19 5.18
CA TYR A 37 -4.98 10.75 5.45
C TYR A 37 -3.93 10.24 6.44
N ASN A 38 -3.17 11.12 7.10
CA ASN A 38 -2.12 10.78 8.08
C ASN A 38 -1.08 9.78 7.54
N PHE A 39 -0.69 9.94 6.28
CA PHE A 39 0.28 9.07 5.65
C PHE A 39 1.70 9.29 6.19
N THR A 40 2.47 8.20 6.25
CA THR A 40 3.92 8.27 6.46
C THR A 40 4.60 8.82 5.22
N CYS A 41 5.84 9.34 5.35
CA CYS A 41 6.62 9.77 4.18
C CYS A 41 6.75 8.65 3.14
N PHE A 42 6.88 7.39 3.58
CA PHE A 42 6.92 6.24 2.68
C PHE A 42 5.58 6.01 1.96
N ALA A 43 4.45 6.11 2.67
CA ALA A 43 3.14 5.89 2.06
C ALA A 43 2.80 6.97 1.01
N ILE A 44 3.25 8.21 1.23
CA ILE A 44 3.07 9.32 0.26
C ILE A 44 3.70 8.99 -1.09
N THR A 45 4.85 8.31 -1.13
CA THR A 45 5.56 8.03 -2.39
C THR A 45 5.02 6.82 -3.16
N LEU A 46 4.16 5.99 -2.55
CA LEU A 46 3.71 4.73 -3.16
C LEU A 46 3.01 4.92 -4.50
N ASN A 47 2.21 5.98 -4.63
CA ASN A 47 1.40 6.25 -5.82
C ASN A 47 2.00 7.31 -6.77
N GLU A 48 3.23 7.76 -6.51
CA GLU A 48 3.91 8.74 -7.36
C GLU A 48 4.29 8.12 -8.73
N LEU A 49 3.98 8.85 -9.80
CA LEU A 49 4.44 8.55 -11.16
C LEU A 49 5.62 9.44 -11.50
N THR A 50 6.84 8.96 -11.23
CA THR A 50 8.04 9.68 -11.61
C THR A 50 8.22 9.72 -13.14
N PRO A 51 8.89 10.75 -13.69
CA PRO A 51 9.16 10.82 -15.13
C PRO A 51 9.84 9.55 -15.65
N GLY A 52 9.34 8.98 -16.74
CA GLY A 52 9.90 7.76 -17.34
C GLY A 52 9.47 6.44 -16.68
N LEU A 53 8.72 6.48 -15.57
CA LEU A 53 8.19 5.28 -14.93
C LEU A 53 6.97 4.74 -15.67
N LYS A 54 6.06 5.62 -16.11
CA LYS A 54 4.78 5.25 -16.74
C LYS A 54 4.97 4.34 -17.94
N GLU A 55 6.03 4.57 -18.72
CA GLU A 55 6.39 3.82 -19.93
C GLU A 55 6.87 2.40 -19.62
N LYS A 56 7.28 2.14 -18.38
CA LYS A 56 7.77 0.83 -17.91
C LYS A 56 6.73 0.02 -17.14
N LEU A 57 5.63 0.66 -16.73
CA LEU A 57 4.60 0.00 -15.94
C LEU A 57 3.67 -0.84 -16.81
N PRO A 58 3.25 -2.03 -16.33
CA PRO A 58 2.14 -2.72 -16.97
C PRO A 58 0.87 -1.86 -16.86
N PRO A 59 -0.09 -1.99 -17.79
CA PRO A 59 -1.35 -1.24 -17.74
C PRO A 59 -2.22 -1.56 -16.51
N THR A 60 -1.85 -2.59 -15.75
CA THR A 60 -2.51 -3.02 -14.51
C THR A 60 -1.87 -2.46 -13.24
N ASP A 61 -0.81 -1.65 -13.32
CA ASP A 61 -0.20 -1.04 -12.13
C ASP A 61 -1.18 -0.06 -11.47
N SER A 62 -1.26 -0.09 -10.13
CA SER A 62 -2.21 0.72 -9.37
C SER A 62 -2.04 2.23 -9.59
N ARG A 63 -0.82 2.70 -9.91
CA ARG A 63 -0.55 4.13 -10.18
C ARG A 63 -1.31 4.68 -11.37
N LEU A 64 -1.76 3.79 -12.26
CA LEU A 64 -2.50 4.12 -13.47
C LEU A 64 -4.01 4.13 -13.24
N ARG A 65 -4.49 3.89 -12.01
CA ARG A 65 -5.92 3.95 -11.68
C ARG A 65 -6.45 5.39 -11.70
N PRO A 66 -7.40 5.72 -12.60
CA PRO A 66 -7.88 7.09 -12.76
C PRO A 66 -8.67 7.59 -11.55
N ASP A 67 -9.46 6.74 -10.90
CA ASP A 67 -10.24 7.08 -9.71
C ASP A 67 -9.35 7.52 -8.53
N GLN A 68 -8.25 6.81 -8.31
CA GLN A 68 -7.26 7.18 -7.29
C GLN A 68 -6.52 8.48 -7.66
N ARG A 69 -6.17 8.67 -8.94
CA ARG A 69 -5.49 9.90 -9.40
C ARG A 69 -6.38 11.14 -9.23
N TYR A 70 -7.65 11.05 -9.60
CA TYR A 70 -8.60 12.14 -9.40
C TYR A 70 -8.79 12.47 -7.91
N LEU A 71 -8.84 11.45 -7.05
CA LEU A 71 -8.92 11.66 -5.60
C LEU A 71 -7.69 12.40 -5.06
N GLU A 72 -6.49 12.03 -5.49
CA GLU A 72 -5.23 12.69 -5.09
C GLU A 72 -5.19 14.16 -5.55
N ASN A 73 -5.75 14.46 -6.72
CA ASN A 73 -5.85 15.82 -7.26
C ASN A 73 -7.00 16.64 -6.63
N GLY A 74 -7.84 16.04 -5.78
CA GLY A 74 -9.00 16.70 -5.18
C GLY A 74 -10.24 16.78 -6.08
N GLU A 75 -10.25 16.07 -7.20
CA GLU A 75 -11.35 16.02 -8.16
C GLU A 75 -12.37 14.94 -7.77
N PHE A 76 -13.11 15.17 -6.67
CA PHE A 76 -13.95 14.15 -6.03
C PHE A 76 -15.08 13.60 -6.92
N GLU A 77 -15.71 14.45 -7.74
CA GLU A 77 -16.78 14.02 -8.65
C GLU A 77 -16.25 13.05 -9.71
N MET A 78 -15.10 13.38 -10.31
CA MET A 78 -14.42 12.55 -11.30
C MET A 78 -13.90 11.25 -10.68
N ALA A 79 -13.38 11.30 -9.46
CA ALA A 79 -12.96 10.11 -8.72
C ALA A 79 -14.12 9.14 -8.52
N ASN A 80 -15.29 9.65 -8.12
CA ASN A 80 -16.47 8.83 -7.88
C ASN A 80 -17.04 8.20 -9.16
N SER A 81 -17.08 8.96 -10.25
CA SER A 81 -17.56 8.46 -11.55
C SER A 81 -16.65 7.35 -12.09
N GLU A 82 -15.33 7.53 -12.05
CA GLU A 82 -14.36 6.53 -12.48
C GLU A 82 -14.35 5.29 -11.59
N LYS A 83 -14.53 5.46 -10.26
CA LYS A 83 -14.68 4.34 -9.34
C LYS A 83 -15.87 3.46 -9.74
N LEU A 84 -17.03 4.06 -9.97
CA LEU A 84 -18.22 3.32 -10.42
C LEU A 84 -17.97 2.60 -11.74
N ARG A 85 -17.35 3.28 -12.71
CA ARG A 85 -17.00 2.69 -14.02
C ARG A 85 -16.09 1.48 -13.88
N LEU A 86 -15.07 1.54 -13.02
CA LEU A 86 -14.14 0.42 -12.78
C LEU A 86 -14.82 -0.75 -12.09
N GLU A 87 -15.61 -0.49 -11.04
CA GLU A 87 -16.36 -1.54 -10.33
C GLU A 87 -17.36 -2.25 -11.25
N GLN A 88 -18.08 -1.52 -12.11
CA GLN A 88 -18.99 -2.10 -13.09
C GLN A 88 -18.26 -3.01 -14.08
N ARG A 89 -17.12 -2.58 -14.62
CA ARG A 89 -16.28 -3.43 -15.49
C ARG A 89 -15.79 -4.68 -14.76
N GLN A 90 -15.36 -4.55 -13.51
CA GLN A 90 -14.93 -5.68 -12.71
C GLN A 90 -16.09 -6.68 -12.46
N ARG A 91 -17.29 -6.17 -12.18
CA ARG A 91 -18.49 -7.01 -12.02
C ARG A 91 -18.83 -7.77 -13.30
N GLN A 92 -18.76 -7.11 -14.46
CA GLN A 92 -19.00 -7.76 -15.75
C GLN A 92 -17.93 -8.82 -16.07
N ALA A 93 -16.66 -8.54 -15.72
CA ALA A 93 -15.56 -9.47 -15.91
C ALA A 93 -15.57 -10.68 -14.96
N ARG A 94 -16.34 -10.63 -13.86
CA ARG A 94 -16.47 -11.74 -12.90
C ARG A 94 -16.96 -13.03 -13.57
N ASN A 95 -17.87 -12.92 -14.54
CA ASN A 95 -18.35 -14.06 -15.32
C ASN A 95 -17.22 -14.75 -16.11
N MET A 96 -16.18 -14.01 -16.51
CA MET A 96 -14.97 -14.57 -17.12
C MET A 96 -14.03 -15.17 -16.07
N GLN A 97 -14.01 -14.64 -14.84
CA GLN A 97 -13.21 -15.19 -13.75
C GLN A 97 -13.69 -16.57 -13.30
N GLU A 98 -15.01 -16.76 -13.24
CA GLU A 98 -15.63 -18.04 -12.90
C GLU A 98 -15.37 -19.13 -13.96
N ARG A 99 -14.91 -18.75 -15.17
CA ARG A 99 -14.55 -19.66 -16.27
C ARG A 99 -13.05 -20.01 -16.34
N GLY A 100 -12.28 -19.72 -15.29
CA GLY A 100 -10.89 -20.19 -15.16
C GLY A 100 -9.82 -19.11 -15.35
N TRP A 101 -10.11 -17.86 -15.00
CA TRP A 101 -9.09 -16.80 -14.97
C TRP A 101 -7.90 -17.18 -14.07
N GLN A 102 -6.69 -16.87 -14.53
CA GLN A 102 -5.45 -17.09 -13.80
C GLN A 102 -4.68 -15.77 -13.61
N PRO A 103 -4.08 -15.51 -12.43
CA PRO A 103 -3.17 -14.39 -12.24
C PRO A 103 -1.98 -14.47 -13.20
N ARG A 104 -1.55 -13.33 -13.75
CA ARG A 104 -0.45 -13.28 -14.73
C ARG A 104 0.92 -13.52 -14.10
N TRP A 105 1.15 -12.95 -12.92
CA TRP A 105 2.48 -12.87 -12.30
C TRP A 105 2.72 -13.94 -11.24
N PHE A 106 1.68 -14.70 -10.87
CA PHE A 106 1.76 -15.69 -9.80
C PHE A 106 1.06 -16.99 -10.21
N SER A 107 1.65 -18.13 -9.86
CA SER A 107 1.00 -19.44 -9.94
C SER A 107 0.87 -20.06 -8.57
N ARG A 108 -0.24 -20.75 -8.32
CA ARG A 108 -0.44 -21.52 -7.09
C ARG A 108 0.07 -22.94 -7.29
N ASP A 109 1.05 -23.33 -6.51
CA ASP A 109 1.43 -24.74 -6.39
C ASP A 109 0.28 -25.50 -5.72
N LYS A 110 -0.25 -26.51 -6.41
CA LYS A 110 -1.38 -27.31 -5.93
C LYS A 110 -0.99 -28.23 -4.77
N ALA A 111 0.29 -28.60 -4.64
CA ALA A 111 0.76 -29.51 -3.60
C ALA A 111 1.03 -28.76 -2.28
N SER A 112 1.78 -27.65 -2.33
CA SER A 112 2.13 -26.89 -1.12
C SER A 112 1.17 -25.74 -0.80
N GLY A 113 0.29 -25.35 -1.73
CA GLY A 113 -0.56 -24.17 -1.61
C GLY A 113 0.17 -22.83 -1.71
N LYS A 114 1.50 -22.84 -1.92
CA LYS A 114 2.33 -21.65 -2.03
C LYS A 114 2.16 -20.99 -3.40
N TYR A 115 2.38 -19.67 -3.46
CA TYR A 115 2.41 -18.93 -4.72
C TYR A 115 3.85 -18.70 -5.16
N LEU A 116 4.13 -18.97 -6.43
CA LEU A 116 5.40 -18.72 -7.09
C LEU A 116 5.26 -17.53 -8.04
N VAL A 117 6.26 -16.66 -8.06
CA VAL A 117 6.29 -15.48 -8.94
C VAL A 117 6.93 -15.87 -10.27
N PHE A 118 6.32 -15.45 -11.38
CA PHE A 118 6.96 -15.54 -12.70
C PHE A 118 7.90 -14.33 -12.86
N GLY A 119 9.18 -14.60 -13.11
CA GLY A 119 10.20 -13.58 -13.42
C GLY A 119 10.25 -13.24 -14.89
#